data_AF-A0A7K2Q799-F1
#
_entry.id   AF-A0A7K2Q799-F1
#
_cell.length_a   1.000
_cell.length_b   1.000
_cell.length_c   1.000
_cell.angle_alpha   90.00
_cell.angle_beta   90.00
_cell.angle_gamma   90.00
#
_symmetry.space_group_name_H-M   'P 1'
#
loop_
_entity.id
_entity.type
_entity.pdbx_description
1 polymer ?
#
loop_
_entity_poly.entity_id
_entity_poly.type
_entity_poly.pdbx_seq_one_letter_code
_entity_poly.pdbx_strand_id
1 'polypeptide(L)'
;RTAAAAGGCVLLRTEVAVRAGIPDSIRQAVIDDVSLARAVRRSGGRIWLGLAERVDSVRPYPALGDLWRMVSRSAYAQLRHQPLLLAGTAAGLVLVYLVPPAALLAGLATGHAATAWAGGLAWLLMAGTYLPMLRYYRQPAALAPLLPLTALLYLLMTVDSAVQHYRGRGAAWKGRTYARPSDA
;
A
#
# COMPACT_ATOMS: atom_id res chain seq x y z
N ARG A 1 1.13 -17.69 -7.24
CA ARG A 1 2.16 -16.77 -7.82
C ARG A 1 1.67 -15.33 -7.67
N THR A 2 2.44 -14.46 -7.05
CA THR A 2 2.11 -13.05 -6.77
C THR A 2 2.18 -12.21 -8.05
N ALA A 3 1.08 -11.57 -8.43
CA ALA A 3 1.04 -10.54 -9.47
C ALA A 3 0.89 -9.19 -8.78
N ALA A 4 1.77 -8.24 -9.15
CA ALA A 4 1.68 -6.86 -8.72
C ALA A 4 1.52 -5.98 -9.96
N ALA A 5 0.66 -4.99 -9.83
CA ALA A 5 0.66 -3.78 -10.62
C ALA A 5 0.32 -2.64 -9.67
N ALA A 6 0.94 -1.50 -9.93
CA ALA A 6 0.71 -0.26 -9.23
C ALA A 6 0.94 0.81 -10.28
N GLY A 7 -0.14 1.34 -10.87
CA GLY A 7 0.04 2.20 -12.03
C GLY A 7 -1.12 3.14 -12.27
N GLY A 8 -0.81 4.44 -12.33
CA GLY A 8 -1.67 5.43 -12.96
C GLY A 8 -1.68 5.33 -14.49
N CYS A 9 -0.80 4.52 -15.08
CA CYS A 9 -0.72 4.25 -16.51
C CYS A 9 -0.38 2.77 -16.75
N VAL A 10 -1.12 2.13 -17.65
CA VAL A 10 -0.89 0.73 -18.05
C VAL A 10 -0.96 0.63 -19.57
N LEU A 11 0.08 0.04 -20.17
CA LEU A 11 0.09 -0.32 -21.59
C LEU A 11 -0.16 -1.83 -21.72
N LEU A 12 -1.14 -2.20 -22.55
CA LEU A 12 -1.55 -3.57 -22.76
C LEU A 12 -1.66 -3.88 -24.25
N ARG A 13 -1.13 -5.02 -24.68
CA ARG A 13 -1.32 -5.53 -26.04
C ARG A 13 -2.77 -5.97 -26.21
N THR A 14 -3.36 -5.64 -27.35
CA THR A 14 -4.77 -5.95 -27.67
C THR A 14 -5.06 -7.44 -27.56
N GLU A 15 -4.19 -8.31 -28.08
CA GLU A 15 -4.39 -9.76 -28.03
C GLU A 15 -4.41 -10.29 -26.58
N VAL A 16 -3.63 -9.68 -25.70
CA VAL A 16 -3.59 -10.03 -24.28
C VAL A 16 -4.85 -9.53 -23.56
N ALA A 17 -5.33 -8.33 -23.90
CA ALA A 17 -6.56 -7.76 -23.35
C ALA A 17 -7.78 -8.65 -23.66
N VAL A 18 -7.91 -9.05 -24.93
CA VAL A 18 -8.99 -9.94 -25.40
C VAL A 18 -8.91 -11.29 -24.70
N ARG A 19 -7.73 -11.91 -24.66
CA ARG A 19 -7.54 -13.21 -23.98
C ARG A 19 -7.81 -13.16 -22.48
N ALA A 20 -7.56 -12.02 -21.84
CA ALA A 20 -7.83 -11.79 -20.42
C ALA A 20 -9.27 -11.32 -20.13
N GLY A 21 -10.11 -11.12 -21.16
CA GLY A 21 -11.50 -10.67 -21.03
C GLY A 21 -11.62 -9.26 -20.45
N ILE A 22 -10.73 -8.34 -20.81
CA ILE A 22 -10.72 -6.95 -20.32
C ILE A 22 -11.58 -6.08 -21.25
N PRO A 23 -12.45 -5.20 -20.70
CA PRO A 23 -12.59 -4.82 -19.28
C PRO A 23 -13.56 -5.66 -18.44
N ASP A 24 -14.33 -6.57 -19.04
CA ASP A 24 -15.45 -7.25 -18.37
C ASP A 24 -15.06 -8.03 -17.11
N SER A 25 -13.89 -8.65 -17.11
CA SER A 25 -13.40 -9.48 -16.00
C SER A 25 -12.95 -8.66 -14.76
N ILE A 26 -12.78 -7.34 -14.91
CA ILE A 26 -12.34 -6.44 -13.83
C ILE A 26 -13.34 -5.34 -13.50
N ARG A 27 -14.52 -5.32 -14.15
CA ARG A 27 -15.51 -4.22 -14.04
C ARG A 27 -16.00 -3.93 -12.61
N GLN A 28 -15.93 -4.91 -11.71
CA GLN A 28 -16.34 -4.78 -10.30
C GLN A 28 -15.15 -4.58 -9.35
N ALA A 29 -13.93 -4.47 -9.87
CA ALA A 29 -12.75 -4.32 -9.04
C ALA A 29 -12.61 -2.88 -8.53
N VAL A 30 -12.49 -2.73 -7.21
CA VAL A 30 -12.13 -1.45 -6.57
C VAL A 30 -10.71 -1.02 -6.95
N ILE A 31 -9.85 -2.00 -7.22
CA ILE A 31 -8.44 -1.84 -7.60
C ILE A 31 -8.26 -2.59 -8.92
N ASP A 32 -8.49 -1.85 -9.99
CA ASP A 32 -8.48 -2.33 -11.37
C ASP A 32 -7.07 -2.71 -11.82
N ASP A 33 -6.03 -1.98 -11.46
CA ASP A 33 -4.63 -2.25 -11.85
C ASP A 33 -4.13 -3.63 -11.37
N VAL A 34 -4.28 -3.95 -10.09
CA VAL A 34 -3.90 -5.26 -9.54
C VAL A 34 -4.78 -6.37 -10.12
N SER A 35 -6.06 -6.09 -10.34
CA SER A 35 -7.00 -7.07 -10.90
C SER A 35 -6.68 -7.37 -12.37
N LEU A 36 -6.31 -6.34 -13.14
CA LEU A 36 -5.81 -6.41 -14.50
C LEU A 36 -4.54 -7.25 -14.56
N ALA A 37 -3.55 -6.97 -13.71
CA ALA A 37 -2.32 -7.76 -13.62
C ALA A 37 -2.59 -9.23 -13.30
N ARG A 38 -3.51 -9.51 -12.38
CA ARG A 38 -3.93 -10.89 -12.08
C ARG A 38 -4.63 -11.56 -13.26
N ALA A 39 -5.49 -10.85 -13.99
CA ALA A 39 -6.17 -11.38 -15.17
C ALA A 39 -5.18 -11.69 -16.30
N VAL A 40 -4.28 -10.75 -16.62
CA VAL A 40 -3.20 -10.92 -17.60
C VAL A 40 -2.32 -12.12 -17.26
N ARG A 41 -1.87 -12.25 -16.00
CA ARG A 41 -1.02 -13.38 -15.60
C ARG A 41 -1.75 -14.72 -15.66
N ARG A 42 -3.03 -14.77 -15.29
CA ARG A 42 -3.88 -15.97 -15.42
C ARG A 42 -4.05 -16.39 -16.87
N SER A 43 -4.09 -15.42 -17.80
CA SER A 43 -4.13 -15.66 -19.25
C SER A 43 -2.77 -16.01 -19.87
N GLY A 44 -1.73 -16.26 -19.07
CA GLY A 44 -0.38 -16.58 -19.55
C GLY A 44 0.48 -15.37 -19.97
N GLY A 45 0.02 -14.15 -19.73
CA GLY A 45 0.76 -12.92 -20.05
C GLY A 45 1.94 -12.66 -19.12
N ARG A 46 2.97 -11.97 -19.64
CA ARG A 46 4.10 -11.45 -18.87
C ARG A 46 3.81 -10.01 -18.44
N ILE A 47 4.34 -9.62 -17.29
CA ILE A 47 4.13 -8.29 -16.70
C ILE A 47 5.50 -7.71 -16.39
N TRP A 48 5.69 -6.45 -16.76
CA TRP A 48 6.83 -5.64 -16.37
C TRP A 48 6.33 -4.42 -15.62
N LEU A 49 7.06 -4.01 -14.58
CA LEU A 49 6.79 -2.81 -13.80
C LEU A 49 7.98 -1.87 -13.96
N GLY A 50 7.69 -0.66 -14.43
CA GLY A 50 8.65 0.41 -14.57
C GLY A 50 8.30 1.58 -13.69
N LEU A 51 9.32 2.36 -13.35
CA LEU A 51 9.12 3.68 -12.79
C LEU A 51 8.67 4.63 -13.90
N ALA A 52 7.61 5.41 -13.64
CA ALA A 52 7.11 6.40 -14.59
C ALA A 52 7.76 7.75 -14.30
N GLU A 53 8.64 8.20 -15.20
CA GLU A 53 9.37 9.49 -15.05
C GLU A 53 8.60 10.69 -15.63
N ARG A 54 7.61 10.44 -16.50
CA ARG A 54 6.90 11.46 -17.28
C ARG A 54 5.38 11.39 -17.13
N VAL A 55 4.90 10.93 -15.98
CA VAL A 55 3.46 10.82 -15.68
C VAL A 55 3.16 11.59 -14.41
N ASP A 56 2.34 12.63 -14.55
CA ASP A 56 1.87 13.44 -13.44
C ASP A 56 0.39 13.15 -13.15
N SER A 57 0.07 12.93 -11.88
CA SER A 57 -1.33 12.80 -11.45
C SER A 57 -1.98 14.18 -11.39
N VAL A 58 -3.02 14.39 -12.20
CA VAL A 58 -3.86 15.61 -12.13
C VAL A 58 -4.82 15.61 -10.94
N ARG A 59 -4.81 14.56 -10.10
CA ARG A 59 -5.61 14.47 -8.88
C ARG A 59 -4.75 14.88 -7.66
N PRO A 60 -4.84 16.13 -7.19
CA PRO A 60 -4.10 16.56 -6.01
C PRO A 60 -4.71 15.98 -4.72
N TYR A 61 -3.85 15.80 -3.72
CA TYR A 61 -4.23 15.45 -2.35
C TYR A 61 -3.60 16.51 -1.41
N PRO A 62 -4.21 17.70 -1.29
CA PRO A 62 -3.60 18.82 -0.57
C PRO A 62 -3.58 18.64 0.95
N ALA A 63 -4.49 17.83 1.51
CA ALA A 63 -4.56 17.59 2.94
C ALA A 63 -4.37 16.09 3.30
N LEU A 64 -3.90 15.84 4.52
CA LEU A 64 -3.78 14.49 5.07
C LEU A 64 -5.12 13.72 5.01
N GLY A 65 -6.24 14.40 5.22
CA GLY A 65 -7.57 13.79 5.13
C GLY A 65 -7.92 13.28 3.73
N ASP A 66 -7.39 13.89 2.67
CA ASP A 66 -7.58 13.42 1.30
C ASP A 66 -6.79 12.13 1.04
N LEU A 67 -5.55 12.07 1.52
CA LEU A 67 -4.71 10.86 1.49
C LEU A 67 -5.34 9.74 2.32
N TRP A 68 -5.85 10.07 3.51
CA TRP A 68 -6.51 9.12 4.39
C TRP A 68 -7.70 8.47 3.69
N ARG A 69 -8.62 9.28 3.13
CA ARG A 69 -9.76 8.76 2.37
C ARG A 69 -9.33 7.95 1.16
N MET A 70 -8.25 8.34 0.47
CA MET A 70 -7.72 7.60 -0.66
C MET A 70 -7.29 6.18 -0.25
N VAL A 71 -6.53 6.05 0.85
CA VAL A 71 -6.02 4.76 1.34
C VAL A 71 -7.13 3.93 1.99
N SER A 72 -7.91 4.51 2.91
CA SER A 72 -8.95 3.80 3.66
C SER A 72 -10.04 3.21 2.77
N ARG A 73 -10.22 3.73 1.56
CA ARG A 73 -11.19 3.20 0.60
C ARG A 73 -10.80 1.83 0.02
N SER A 74 -9.51 1.54 -0.09
CA SER A 74 -9.04 0.38 -0.87
C SER A 74 -8.11 -0.56 -0.10
N ALA A 75 -7.49 -0.11 1.00
CA ALA A 75 -6.48 -0.90 1.72
C ALA A 75 -7.01 -2.28 2.18
N TYR A 76 -8.21 -2.35 2.76
CA TYR A 76 -8.75 -3.64 3.22
C TYR A 76 -9.22 -4.54 2.05
N ALA A 77 -9.59 -3.96 0.91
CA ALA A 77 -9.87 -4.72 -0.30
C ALA A 77 -8.61 -5.39 -0.86
N GLN A 78 -7.42 -4.76 -0.74
CA GLN A 78 -6.14 -5.41 -1.08
C GLN A 78 -5.88 -6.64 -0.22
N LEU A 79 -6.30 -6.59 1.05
CA LEU A 79 -6.24 -7.69 2.01
C LEU A 79 -7.39 -8.69 1.85
N ARG A 80 -8.16 -8.60 0.76
CA ARG A 80 -9.26 -9.52 0.40
C ARG A 80 -10.34 -9.62 1.49
N HIS A 81 -10.52 -8.56 2.29
CA HIS A 81 -11.42 -8.56 3.44
C HIS A 81 -11.16 -9.71 4.43
N GLN A 82 -9.90 -10.16 4.54
CA GLN A 82 -9.50 -11.25 5.45
C GLN A 82 -8.89 -10.67 6.73
N PRO A 83 -9.47 -10.90 7.92
CA PRO A 83 -8.98 -10.34 9.18
C PRO A 83 -7.59 -10.88 9.58
N LEU A 84 -7.28 -12.14 9.23
CA LEU A 84 -5.95 -12.73 9.47
C LEU A 84 -4.86 -12.02 8.67
N LEU A 85 -5.15 -11.66 7.41
CA LEU A 85 -4.20 -10.89 6.60
C LEU A 85 -4.00 -9.48 7.16
N LEU A 86 -5.07 -8.85 7.64
CA LEU A 86 -4.96 -7.55 8.31
C LEU A 86 -4.10 -7.62 9.56
N ALA A 87 -4.35 -8.59 10.45
CA ALA A 87 -3.55 -8.78 11.66
C ALA A 87 -2.08 -9.06 11.32
N GLY A 88 -1.81 -9.92 10.35
CA GLY A 88 -0.45 -10.22 9.88
C GLY A 88 0.25 -9.01 9.28
N THR A 89 -0.43 -8.23 8.42
CA THR A 89 0.11 -6.98 7.86
C THR A 89 0.35 -5.93 8.93
N ALA A 90 -0.57 -5.78 9.88
CA ALA A 90 -0.42 -4.85 11.00
C ALA A 90 0.78 -5.22 11.88
N ALA A 91 0.90 -6.48 12.28
CA ALA A 91 2.03 -6.98 13.05
C ALA A 91 3.35 -6.80 12.29
N GLY A 92 3.37 -7.10 10.98
CA GLY A 92 4.54 -6.89 10.13
C GLY A 92 4.95 -5.42 10.03
N LEU A 93 3.99 -4.51 9.85
CA LEU A 93 4.26 -3.07 9.81
C LEU A 93 4.81 -2.56 11.15
N VAL A 94 4.22 -2.97 12.28
CA VAL A 94 4.71 -2.61 13.61
C VAL A 94 6.13 -3.12 13.82
N LEU A 95 6.36 -4.40 13.52
CA LEU A 95 7.66 -5.04 13.70
C LEU A 95 8.76 -4.39 12.86
N VAL A 96 8.49 -4.13 11.58
CA VAL A 96 9.51 -3.60 10.67
C VAL A 96 9.76 -2.12 10.90
N TYR A 97 8.70 -1.33 11.12
CA TYR A 97 8.81 0.13 11.10
C TYR A 97 8.82 0.79 12.48
N LEU A 98 8.15 0.21 13.48
CA LEU A 98 7.99 0.84 14.80
C LEU A 98 8.90 0.24 15.87
N VAL A 99 9.19 -1.07 15.80
CA VAL A 99 10.07 -1.72 16.78
C VAL A 99 11.50 -1.16 16.75
N PRO A 100 12.15 -0.89 15.60
CA PRO A 100 13.51 -0.34 15.61
C PRO A 100 13.67 0.99 16.38
N PRO A 101 12.87 2.05 16.11
CA PRO A 101 12.98 3.28 16.90
C PRO A 101 12.56 3.07 18.36
N ALA A 102 11.55 2.23 18.64
CA ALA A 102 11.15 1.94 20.01
C ALA A 102 12.26 1.20 20.80
N ALA A 103 12.94 0.25 20.18
CA ALA A 103 14.05 -0.49 20.77
C ALA A 103 15.26 0.42 21.05
N LEU A 104 15.56 1.36 20.14
CA LEU A 104 16.57 2.39 20.38
C LEU A 104 16.23 3.20 21.63
N LEU A 105 15.04 3.79 21.69
CA LEU A 105 14.61 4.65 22.78
C LEU A 105 14.54 3.89 24.11
N ALA A 106 13.96 2.69 24.12
CA ALA A 106 13.86 1.85 25.31
C ALA A 106 15.24 1.39 25.80
N GLY A 107 16.14 1.00 24.89
CA GLY A 107 17.51 0.62 25.23
C GLY A 107 18.30 1.77 25.87
N LEU A 108 18.16 2.99 25.33
CA LEU A 108 18.77 4.18 25.92
C LEU A 108 18.18 4.51 27.30
N ALA A 109 16.85 4.46 27.45
CA ALA A 109 16.18 4.77 28.71
C ALA A 109 16.47 3.76 29.83
N THR A 110 16.72 2.50 29.48
CA THR A 110 16.99 1.42 30.44
C THR A 110 18.48 1.09 30.60
N GLY A 111 19.36 1.78 29.87
CA GLY A 111 20.81 1.52 29.89
C GLY A 111 21.25 0.24 29.16
N HIS A 112 20.37 -0.45 28.45
CA HIS A 112 20.69 -1.68 27.71
C HIS A 112 21.32 -1.34 26.35
N ALA A 113 22.65 -1.17 26.35
CA ALA A 113 23.41 -0.77 25.16
C ALA A 113 23.18 -1.69 23.95
N ALA A 114 23.10 -3.01 24.14
CA ALA A 114 22.88 -3.96 23.04
C ALA A 114 21.54 -3.72 22.32
N THR A 115 20.45 -3.52 23.08
CA THR A 115 19.12 -3.22 22.54
C THR A 115 19.10 -1.87 21.83
N ALA A 116 19.75 -0.85 22.42
CA ALA A 116 19.86 0.47 21.81
C ALA A 116 20.58 0.41 20.46
N TRP A 117 21.72 -0.26 20.41
CA TRP A 117 22.51 -0.42 19.17
C TRP A 117 21.77 -1.21 18.11
N ALA A 118 21.13 -2.33 18.48
CA ALA A 118 20.36 -3.13 17.54
C ALA A 118 19.19 -2.33 16.94
N GLY A 119 18.42 -1.61 17.77
CA GLY A 119 17.33 -0.75 17.32
C GLY A 119 17.80 0.40 16.44
N GLY A 120 18.89 1.07 16.85
CA GLY A 120 19.49 2.18 16.12
C GLY A 120 20.04 1.76 14.76
N LEU A 121 20.74 0.63 14.68
CA LEU A 121 21.26 0.10 13.42
C LEU A 121 20.14 -0.32 12.48
N ALA A 122 19.11 -1.02 13.00
CA ALA A 122 17.95 -1.41 12.20
C ALA A 122 17.21 -0.18 11.66
N TRP A 123 17.03 0.87 12.47
CA TRP A 123 16.41 2.11 12.02
C TRP A 123 17.27 2.84 10.98
N LEU A 124 18.58 2.89 11.17
CA LEU A 124 19.51 3.48 10.21
C LEU A 124 19.48 2.77 8.85
N LEU A 125 19.50 1.43 8.86
CA LEU A 125 19.39 0.63 7.64
C LEU A 125 18.06 0.86 6.93
N MET A 126 16.95 0.92 7.67
CA MET A 126 15.64 1.25 7.15
C MET A 126 15.61 2.65 6.51
N ALA A 127 16.16 3.66 7.17
CA ALA A 127 16.26 5.00 6.59
C ALA A 127 17.15 5.01 5.33
N GLY A 128 18.27 4.28 5.38
CA GLY A 128 19.21 4.14 4.26
C GLY A 128 18.59 3.51 3.02
N THR A 129 17.78 2.46 3.17
CA THR A 129 17.08 1.80 2.05
C THR A 129 15.97 2.65 1.44
N TYR A 130 15.49 3.66 2.17
CA TYR A 130 14.48 4.59 1.67
C TYR A 130 15.07 5.80 0.91
N LEU A 131 16.35 6.12 1.11
CA LEU A 131 17.03 7.23 0.42
C LEU A 131 16.93 7.19 -1.11
N PRO A 132 17.07 6.04 -1.80
CA PRO A 132 16.91 5.98 -3.26
C PRO A 132 15.54 6.48 -3.72
N MET A 133 14.46 6.16 -2.99
CA MET A 133 13.12 6.64 -3.33
C MET A 133 12.94 8.13 -3.08
N LEU A 134 13.49 8.66 -1.99
CA LEU A 134 13.48 10.12 -1.74
C LEU A 134 14.22 10.86 -2.86
N ARG A 135 15.39 10.37 -3.27
CA ARG A 135 16.16 10.95 -4.39
C ARG A 135 15.40 10.86 -5.71
N TYR A 136 14.78 9.72 -6.01
CA TYR A 136 13.95 9.53 -7.20
C TYR A 136 12.83 10.57 -7.27
N TYR A 137 12.15 10.83 -6.15
CA TYR A 137 11.11 11.86 -6.06
C TYR A 137 11.60 13.28 -5.75
N ARG A 138 12.92 13.52 -5.81
CA ARG A 138 13.57 14.82 -5.52
C ARG A 138 13.17 15.42 -4.15
N GLN A 139 13.00 14.56 -3.16
CA GLN A 139 12.65 14.91 -1.78
C GLN A 139 13.89 15.01 -0.88
N PRO A 140 13.83 15.83 0.19
CA PRO A 140 14.96 16.00 1.09
C PRO A 140 15.26 14.69 1.87
N ALA A 141 16.54 14.30 1.89
CA ALA A 141 17.01 13.10 2.58
C ALA A 141 16.75 13.12 4.11
N ALA A 142 16.60 14.32 4.70
CA ALA A 142 16.23 14.50 6.10
C ALA A 142 14.86 13.90 6.46
N LEU A 143 14.02 13.59 5.49
CA LEU A 143 12.75 12.89 5.71
C LEU A 143 12.93 11.38 5.93
N ALA A 144 14.09 10.81 5.63
CA ALA A 144 14.29 9.35 5.70
C ALA A 144 14.04 8.76 7.10
N PRO A 145 14.49 9.39 8.21
CA PRO A 145 14.19 8.91 9.55
C PRO A 145 12.71 8.98 9.92
N LEU A 146 11.89 9.76 9.21
CA LEU A 146 10.44 9.88 9.44
C LEU A 146 9.63 8.73 8.81
N LEU A 147 10.27 7.79 8.12
CA LEU A 147 9.61 6.62 7.55
C LEU A 147 8.71 5.85 8.55
N PRO A 148 9.12 5.60 9.82
CA PRO A 148 8.25 5.01 10.84
C PRO A 148 6.92 5.73 11.03
N LEU A 149 6.95 7.07 11.01
CA LEU A 149 5.74 7.88 11.15
C LEU A 149 4.81 7.70 9.95
N THR A 150 5.36 7.65 8.74
CA THR A 150 4.56 7.40 7.53
C THR A 150 3.95 5.99 7.54
N ALA A 151 4.70 4.99 8.01
CA ALA A 151 4.22 3.63 8.17
C ALA A 151 3.12 3.52 9.24
N LEU A 152 3.24 4.26 10.34
CA LEU A 152 2.20 4.35 11.36
C LEU A 152 0.91 4.95 10.78
N LEU A 153 0.99 6.05 10.04
CA LEU A 153 -0.17 6.65 9.37
C LEU A 153 -0.82 5.65 8.40
N TYR A 154 -0.01 4.97 7.58
CA TYR A 154 -0.50 3.95 6.66
C TYR A 154 -1.18 2.78 7.38
N LEU A 155 -0.62 2.32 8.51
CA LEU A 155 -1.21 1.30 9.36
C LEU A 155 -2.59 1.75 9.87
N LEU A 156 -2.69 2.96 10.39
CA LEU A 156 -3.97 3.50 10.89
C LEU A 156 -5.01 3.62 9.78
N MET A 157 -4.63 4.11 8.60
CA MET A 157 -5.52 4.15 7.42
C MET A 157 -5.96 2.74 6.98
N THR A 158 -5.08 1.75 7.09
CA THR A 158 -5.39 0.35 6.76
C THR A 158 -6.38 -0.26 7.75
N VAL A 159 -6.21 0.00 9.04
CA VAL A 159 -7.15 -0.42 10.09
C VAL A 159 -8.50 0.30 9.93
N ASP A 160 -8.48 1.60 9.68
CA ASP A 160 -9.67 2.40 9.41
C ASP A 160 -10.43 1.88 8.18
N SER A 161 -9.74 1.46 7.12
CA SER A 161 -10.33 0.78 5.96
C SER A 161 -11.16 -0.45 6.37
N ALA A 162 -10.64 -1.27 7.28
CA ALA A 162 -11.33 -2.45 7.77
C ALA A 162 -12.53 -2.08 8.64
N VAL A 163 -12.37 -1.10 9.54
CA VAL A 163 -13.47 -0.57 10.37
C VAL A 163 -14.60 -0.03 9.48
N GLN A 164 -14.27 0.73 8.44
CA GLN A 164 -15.26 1.25 7.49
C GLN A 164 -15.97 0.12 6.73
N HIS A 165 -15.27 -0.95 6.35
CA HIS A 165 -15.89 -2.13 5.73
C HIS A 165 -16.94 -2.77 6.63
N TYR A 166 -16.61 -3.04 7.90
CA TYR A 166 -17.55 -3.63 8.85
C TYR A 166 -18.70 -2.69 9.24
N ARG A 167 -18.51 -1.37 9.12
CA ARG A 167 -19.58 -0.36 9.25
C ARG A 167 -20.45 -0.20 8.00
N GLY A 168 -20.26 -1.02 6.97
CA GLY A 168 -21.01 -0.95 5.71
C GLY A 168 -20.65 0.25 4.82
N ARG A 169 -19.55 0.95 5.11
CA ARG A 169 -19.09 2.15 4.39
C ARG A 169 -17.91 1.88 3.44
N GLY A 170 -17.37 0.66 3.44
CA GLY A 170 -16.12 0.28 2.77
C GLY A 170 -16.10 0.34 1.23
N ALA A 171 -17.22 0.66 0.57
CA ALA A 171 -17.32 0.75 -0.89
C ALA A 171 -17.85 2.11 -1.39
N ALA A 172 -17.77 3.17 -0.57
CA ALA A 172 -18.20 4.51 -0.98
C ALA A 172 -17.19 5.13 -1.97
N TRP A 173 -17.53 5.15 -3.25
CA TRP A 173 -16.78 5.81 -4.32
C TRP A 173 -17.64 6.93 -4.95
N LYS A 174 -17.18 8.19 -4.90
CA LYS A 174 -17.91 9.35 -5.47
C LYS A 174 -19.40 9.40 -5.03
N GLY A 175 -19.69 9.19 -3.74
CA GLY A 175 -21.07 9.20 -3.22
C GLY A 175 -21.91 7.98 -3.59
N ARG A 176 -21.35 6.98 -4.28
CA ARG A 176 -22.01 5.71 -4.59
C ARG A 176 -21.45 4.60 -3.72
N THR A 177 -22.30 3.95 -2.95
CA THR A 177 -22.01 2.67 -2.29
C THR A 177 -22.27 1.56 -3.31
N TYR A 178 -21.23 0.84 -3.74
CA TYR A 178 -21.45 -0.36 -4.53
C TYR A 178 -22.09 -1.42 -3.63
N ALA A 179 -23.29 -1.86 -4.01
CA ALA A 179 -23.98 -2.94 -3.32
C ALA A 179 -23.15 -4.22 -3.45
N ARG A 180 -23.08 -4.97 -2.35
CA ARG A 180 -22.49 -6.31 -2.30
C ARG A 180 -23.19 -7.19 -3.35
N PRO A 181 -22.47 -7.99 -4.17
CA PRO A 181 -23.13 -9.00 -4.99
C PRO A 181 -23.92 -9.91 -4.05
N SER A 182 -25.21 -10.03 -4.28
CA SER A 182 -25.99 -11.17 -3.79
C SER A 182 -25.45 -12.39 -4.51
N ASP A 183 -24.92 -13.36 -3.76
CA ASP A 183 -24.65 -14.68 -4.30
C ASP A 183 -26.00 -15.23 -4.82
N ALA A 184 -26.10 -15.37 -6.15
CA ALA A 184 -27.17 -16.07 -6.84
C ALA A 184 -26.54 -17.26 -7.57
#